data_AF-A0A645D7H5-F1
#
_entry.id   AF-A0A645D7H5-F1
#
_cell.length_a   1.000
_cell.length_b   1.000
_cell.length_c   1.000
_cell.angle_alpha   90.00
_cell.angle_beta   90.00
_cell.angle_gamma   90.00
#
_symmetry.space_group_name_H-M   'P 1'
#
loop_
_entity.id
_entity.type
_entity.pdbx_description
1 polymer ?
#
loop_
_entity_poly.entity_id
_entity_poly.type
_entity_poly.pdbx_seq_one_letter_code
_entity_poly.pdbx_strand_id
1 'polypeptide(L)' 'MISSELPEILGMSDRVLVMKSDAIVAELTGERINAMDIMNYAF' A
#
# COMPACT_ATOMS: atom_id res chain seq x y z
N MET A 1 -4.90 6.53 -7.94
CA MET A 1 -3.54 6.38 -8.50
C MET A 1 -3.28 4.90 -8.67
N ILE A 2 -2.62 4.49 -9.76
CA ILE A 2 -2.14 3.12 -9.95
C ILE A 2 -0.66 3.27 -10.32
N SER A 3 0.23 2.76 -9.47
CA SER A 3 1.68 2.76 -9.68
C SER A 3 2.25 1.42 -9.21
N SER A 4 3.31 0.96 -9.88
CA SER A 4 4.11 -0.20 -9.49
C SER A 4 5.34 0.18 -8.67
N GLU A 5 5.65 1.48 -8.58
CA GLU A 5 6.83 1.98 -7.88
C GLU A 5 6.47 2.36 -6.45
N LEU A 6 7.03 1.62 -5.49
CA LEU A 6 6.78 1.82 -4.07
C LEU A 6 7.09 3.25 -3.60
N PRO A 7 8.19 3.92 -4.03
CA PRO A 7 8.46 5.30 -3.65
C PRO A 7 7.36 6.30 -4.06
N GLU A 8 6.73 6.09 -5.21
CA GLU A 8 5.65 6.96 -5.69
C GLU A 8 4.40 6.82 -4.81
N ILE A 9 4.04 5.59 -4.45
CA ILE A 9 2.92 5.31 -3.55
C ILE A 9 3.13 6.01 -2.19
N LEU A 10 4.34 5.90 -1.63
CA LEU A 10 4.68 6.50 -0.34
C LEU A 10 4.66 8.03 -0.35
N GLY A 11 5.05 8.64 -1.47
CA GLY A 11 5.16 10.11 -1.58
C GLY A 11 3.87 10.82 -1.99
N MET A 12 2.92 10.10 -2.59
CA MET A 12 1.77 10.72 -3.24
C MET A 12 0.39 10.21 -2.78
N SER A 13 0.34 9.15 -1.97
CA SER A 13 -0.93 8.54 -1.56
C SER A 13 -1.28 8.89 -0.12
N ASP A 14 -2.47 9.46 0.10
CA ASP A 14 -3.05 9.64 1.44
C ASP A 14 -3.69 8.35 1.99
N ARG A 15 -3.95 7.38 1.11
CA ARG A 15 -4.53 6.08 1.42
C ARG A 15 -4.05 5.01 0.44
N VAL A 16 -3.71 3.83 0.95
CA VAL A 16 -3.29 2.67 0.15
C VAL A 16 -4.18 1.47 0.47
N LEU A 17 -4.69 0.81 -0.57
CA LEU A 17 -5.39 -0.47 -0.47
C LEU A 17 -4.47 -1.57 -1.00
N VAL A 18 -4.17 -2.57 -0.19
CA VAL A 18 -3.34 -3.71 -0.59
C VAL A 18 -4.25 -4.84 -1.06
N MET A 19 -4.05 -5.29 -2.30
CA MET A 19 -4.79 -6.38 -2.90
C MET A 19 -3.91 -7.63 -2.96
N LYS A 20 -4.43 -8.78 -2.53
CA LYS A 20 -3.77 -10.07 -2.59
C LYS A 20 -4.82 -11.16 -2.79
N SER A 21 -4.54 -12.10 -3.70
CA SER A 21 -5.45 -13.22 -3.99
C SER A 21 -6.89 -12.79 -4.23
N ASP A 22 -7.08 -11.84 -5.16
CA ASP A 22 -8.39 -11.30 -5.58
C ASP A 22 -9.21 -10.57 -4.51
N ALA A 23 -8.60 -10.24 -3.36
CA ALA A 23 -9.25 -9.51 -2.28
C ALA A 23 -8.40 -8.34 -1.77
N ILE A 24 -9.07 -7.30 -1.26
CA ILE A 24 -8.41 -6.26 -0.46
C ILE A 24 -8.12 -6.85 0.91
N VAL A 25 -6.85 -6.91 1.28
CA VAL A 25 -6.38 -7.51 2.54
C VAL A 25 -5.98 -6.47 3.58
N ALA A 26 -5.75 -5.22 3.15
CA ALA A 26 -5.45 -4.12 4.07
C ALA A 26 -5.83 -2.75 3.48
N GLU A 27 -6.17 -1.83 4.39
CA GLU A 27 -6.28 -0.39 4.14
C GLU A 27 -5.28 0.32 5.04
N LEU A 28 -4.35 1.07 4.44
CA LEU A 28 -3.29 1.80 5.13
C LEU A 28 -3.51 3.30 4.95
N THR A 29 -3.37 4.05 6.04
CA THR A 29 -3.53 5.51 6.08
C THR A 29 -2.48 6.13 7.01
N GLY A 30 -2.14 7.40 6.78
CA GLY A 30 -1.19 8.13 7.60
C GLY A 30 0.16 7.43 7.72
N GLU A 31 0.67 7.28 8.95
CA GLU A 31 1.97 6.66 9.23
C GLU A 31 2.08 5.17 8.85
N ARG A 32 0.93 4.49 8.63
CA ARG A 32 0.90 3.10 8.15
C ARG A 32 1.21 2.99 6.66
N ILE A 33 1.26 4.10 5.92
CA ILE A 33 1.73 4.13 4.54
C ILE A 33 3.25 4.13 4.56
N ASN A 34 3.83 2.96 4.77
CA ASN A 34 5.27 2.73 4.76
C ASN A 34 5.58 1.39 4.08
N ALA A 35 6.83 1.22 3.66
CA ALA A 35 7.26 0.04 2.92
C ALA A 35 7.07 -1.26 3.70
N MET A 36 7.32 -1.25 5.01
CA MET A 36 7.22 -2.44 5.84
C MET A 36 5.77 -2.94 5.90
N ASP A 37 4.82 -2.07 6.23
CA ASP A 37 3.40 -2.41 6.29
C ASP A 37 2.86 -2.87 4.93
N ILE A 38 3.16 -2.15 3.84
CA ILE A 38 2.71 -2.53 2.49
C ILE A 38 3.20 -3.94 2.14
N MET A 39 4.49 -4.21 2.35
CA MET A 39 5.08 -5.51 2.00
C MET A 39 4.53 -6.62 2.91
N ASN A 40 4.31 -6.35 4.20
CA ASN A 40 3.72 -7.33 5.13
C ASN A 40 2.34 -7.84 4.68
N TYR A 41 1.54 -7.01 4.03
CA TYR A 41 0.23 -7.41 3.50
C TYR A 41 0.28 -7.94 2.06
N ALA A 42 1.29 -7.55 1.28
CA ALA A 42 1.45 -7.97 -0.10
C ALA A 42 2.00 -9.40 -0.24
N PHE A 43 2.84 -9.87 0.69
CA PHE A 43 3.43 -11.22 0.70
C PHE A 43 2.63 -12.23 1.51
#